data_AF-A0A6M4ARK9-F1
#
_entry.id   AF-A0A6M4ARK9-F1
#
_cell.length_a   1.000
_cell.length_b   1.000
_cell.length_c   1.000
_cell.angle_alpha   90.00
_cell.angle_beta   90.00
_cell.angle_gamma   90.00
#
_symmetry.space_group_name_H-M   'P 1'
#
loop_
_entity.id
_entity.type
_entity.pdbx_description
1 polymer ?
#
loop_
_entity_poly.entity_id
_entity_poly.type
_entity_poly.pdbx_seq_one_letter_code
_entity_poly.pdbx_strand_id
1 'polypeptide(L)'
;MSETRPERRNLLVDYGIALVAIAIDVMTTFLPRAAKESALRGDLRSLHMLLGTILLVLVATRVWRWWRGDAPQAGAGLKPLATAWIIALTGTLFALLLINPLFGATYAWTNAMLPGQSGGMHVVLDRGIWLFSGYFHAGTGFSILLMKLLIVLTAAYTLLRYGKGLFAAFPRGVGLLIFGGFSNSLFALSTFKSYDRGPWVVAGFWLLCLLLFGMAKLLKRGNGTKPDRPVMTHRLVSGTLVAAVAALGLYGPYAMFRVSPFESEATVSAPAGVTSHAAPARTEVLPPETDYERQVKAETFKWCSFCHTMNKGGAHIAGPNLYGIYGQRIASVPNFAFREALVARGARGEIWDDKALDAFLANPDAFAPGTTMIISSGNITDPRRRAAIITILKRQTGAEAPATGQ
;
A
#
# COMPACT_ATOMS: atom_id res chain seq x y z
N MET A 1 -14.11 25.37 33.61
CA MET A 1 -14.19 24.07 34.31
C MET A 1 -12.87 23.33 34.07
N SER A 2 -12.13 22.97 35.13
CA SER A 2 -10.89 22.21 34.98
C SER A 2 -11.23 20.74 34.68
N GLU A 3 -10.69 20.20 33.58
CA GLU A 3 -10.84 18.77 33.25
C GLU A 3 -10.23 17.89 34.35
N THR A 4 -10.95 16.83 34.70
CA THR A 4 -10.52 15.85 35.70
C THR A 4 -9.31 15.04 35.20
N ARG A 5 -8.47 14.52 36.11
CA ARG A 5 -7.29 13.69 35.75
C ARG A 5 -7.63 12.49 34.83
N PRO A 6 -8.77 11.78 34.99
CA PRO A 6 -9.21 10.73 34.06
C PRO A 6 -9.55 11.25 32.66
N GLU A 7 -10.17 12.43 32.54
CA GLU A 7 -10.49 13.06 31.25
C GLU A 7 -9.22 13.49 30.50
N ARG A 8 -8.24 14.08 31.21
CA ARG A 8 -6.94 14.43 30.62
C ARG A 8 -6.19 13.20 30.08
N ARG A 9 -6.21 12.08 30.81
CA ARG A 9 -5.63 10.80 30.32
C ARG A 9 -6.33 10.29 29.06
N ASN A 10 -7.63 10.50 28.92
CA ASN A 10 -8.36 10.14 27.69
C ASN A 10 -7.92 10.98 26.50
N LEU A 11 -7.78 12.28 26.69
CA LEU A 11 -7.33 13.19 25.64
C LEU A 11 -5.94 12.82 25.12
N LEU A 12 -5.00 12.51 26.03
CA LEU A 12 -3.64 12.12 25.64
C LEU A 12 -3.63 10.86 24.78
N VAL A 13 -4.44 9.85 25.11
CA VAL A 13 -4.54 8.62 24.30
C VAL A 13 -5.23 8.91 22.97
N ASP A 14 -6.39 9.57 22.97
CA ASP A 14 -7.18 9.82 21.77
C ASP A 14 -6.41 10.67 20.74
N TYR A 15 -5.77 11.76 21.17
CA TYR A 15 -4.95 12.59 20.29
C TYR A 15 -3.58 11.97 20.01
N GLY A 16 -3.02 11.18 20.93
CA GLY A 16 -1.80 10.41 20.70
C GLY A 16 -1.95 9.43 19.54
N ILE A 17 -3.08 8.69 19.49
CA ILE A 17 -3.40 7.81 18.36
C ILE A 17 -3.42 8.59 17.05
N ALA A 18 -4.09 9.75 17.03
CA ALA A 18 -4.19 10.58 15.84
C ALA A 18 -2.82 11.07 15.34
N LEU A 19 -2.00 11.62 16.24
CA LEU A 19 -0.68 12.15 15.89
C LEU A 19 0.27 11.06 15.40
N VAL A 20 0.32 9.92 16.09
CA VAL A 20 1.19 8.81 15.70
C VAL A 20 0.74 8.19 14.37
N ALA A 21 -0.56 8.01 14.16
CA ALA A 21 -1.09 7.51 12.89
C ALA A 21 -0.77 8.45 11.72
N ILE A 22 -0.92 9.77 11.90
CA ILE A 22 -0.54 10.77 10.88
C ILE A 22 0.97 10.73 10.62
N ALA A 23 1.80 10.63 11.66
CA ALA A 23 3.25 10.51 11.49
C ALA A 23 3.62 9.27 10.67
N ILE A 24 2.95 8.14 10.91
CA ILE A 24 3.11 6.91 10.10
C ILE A 24 2.68 7.15 8.64
N ASP A 25 1.53 7.79 8.40
CA ASP A 25 1.05 8.11 7.04
C ASP A 25 2.08 8.97 6.28
N VAL A 26 2.60 10.01 6.93
CA VAL A 26 3.60 10.93 6.34
C VAL A 26 4.88 10.16 6.01
N MET A 27 5.45 9.42 6.96
CA MET A 27 6.69 8.68 6.75
C MET A 27 6.52 7.55 5.71
N THR A 28 5.38 6.86 5.67
CA THR A 28 5.08 5.86 4.62
C THR A 28 4.88 6.47 3.24
N THR A 29 4.73 7.79 3.14
CA THR A 29 4.80 8.51 1.86
C THR A 29 6.24 8.60 1.36
N PHE A 30 7.22 8.78 2.25
CA PHE A 30 8.63 8.92 1.86
C PHE A 30 9.36 7.58 1.73
N LEU A 31 9.06 6.61 2.60
CA LEU A 31 9.75 5.31 2.65
C LEU A 31 9.84 4.59 1.28
N PRO A 32 8.79 4.51 0.44
CA PRO A 32 8.88 3.84 -0.84
C PRO A 32 9.79 4.57 -1.84
N ARG A 33 9.92 5.90 -1.73
CA ARG A 33 10.71 6.77 -2.61
C ARG A 33 12.20 6.84 -2.25
N ALA A 34 12.58 6.47 -1.03
CA ALA A 34 13.98 6.38 -0.66
C ALA A 34 14.67 5.24 -1.43
N ALA A 35 15.93 5.44 -1.86
CA ALA A 35 16.71 4.41 -2.56
C ALA A 35 16.80 3.11 -1.72
N LYS A 36 16.72 1.95 -2.38
CA LYS A 36 16.55 0.64 -1.71
C LYS A 36 17.67 0.30 -0.72
N GLU A 37 18.89 0.72 -1.02
CA GLU A 37 20.11 0.41 -0.26
C GLU A 37 20.62 1.63 0.54
N SER A 38 19.88 2.74 0.61
CA SER A 38 20.33 3.91 1.36
C SER A 38 20.13 3.78 2.86
N ALA A 39 21.03 4.36 3.64
CA ALA A 39 20.92 4.47 5.10
C ALA A 39 19.57 5.11 5.51
N LEU A 40 19.16 6.17 4.81
CA LEU A 40 17.87 6.83 5.02
C LEU A 40 16.68 5.86 4.93
N ARG A 41 16.68 4.90 4.00
CA ARG A 41 15.58 3.91 3.90
C ARG A 41 15.59 2.95 5.08
N GLY A 42 16.77 2.63 5.61
CA GLY A 42 16.94 1.89 6.87
C GLY A 42 16.33 2.65 8.04
N ASP A 43 16.70 3.92 8.22
CA ASP A 43 16.20 4.77 9.31
C ASP A 43 14.67 4.95 9.26
N LEU A 44 14.12 5.22 8.06
CA LEU A 44 12.67 5.34 7.87
C LEU A 44 11.94 4.03 8.21
N ARG A 45 12.54 2.86 7.94
CA ARG A 45 11.96 1.55 8.30
C ARG A 45 11.98 1.35 9.82
N SER A 46 13.10 1.66 10.48
CA SER A 46 13.22 1.57 11.94
C SER A 46 12.22 2.50 12.63
N LEU A 47 12.10 3.74 12.15
CA LEU A 47 11.11 4.69 12.65
C LEU A 47 9.67 4.18 12.44
N HIS A 48 9.39 3.54 11.31
CA HIS A 48 8.07 2.96 11.05
C HIS A 48 7.69 1.87 12.06
N MET A 49 8.64 0.99 12.39
CA MET A 49 8.42 -0.08 13.37
C MET A 49 8.19 0.51 14.77
N LEU A 50 8.98 1.51 15.16
CA LEU A 50 8.83 2.20 16.44
C LEU A 50 7.45 2.88 16.56
N LEU A 51 7.07 3.70 15.57
CA LEU A 51 5.78 4.38 15.57
C LEU A 51 4.62 3.38 15.52
N GLY A 52 4.74 2.29 14.76
CA GLY A 52 3.76 1.21 14.73
C GLY A 52 3.57 0.54 16.09
N THR A 53 4.65 0.35 16.86
CA THR A 53 4.61 -0.21 18.21
C THR A 53 3.94 0.75 19.19
N ILE A 54 4.27 2.05 19.12
CA ILE A 54 3.62 3.09 19.93
C ILE A 54 2.12 3.14 19.62
N LEU A 55 1.75 3.12 18.33
CA LEU A 55 0.35 3.10 17.90
C LEU A 55 -0.38 1.87 18.44
N LEU A 56 0.22 0.68 18.37
CA LEU A 56 -0.35 -0.56 18.89
C LEU A 56 -0.68 -0.42 20.39
N VAL A 57 0.25 0.09 21.20
CA VAL A 57 0.05 0.29 22.64
C VAL A 57 -1.07 1.30 22.91
N LEU A 58 -1.09 2.42 22.20
CA LEU A 58 -2.12 3.46 22.37
C LEU A 58 -3.51 2.95 22.00
N VAL A 59 -3.65 2.27 20.86
CA VAL A 59 -4.93 1.73 20.40
C VAL A 59 -5.38 0.57 21.28
N ALA A 60 -4.49 -0.34 21.68
CA ALA A 60 -4.80 -1.41 22.63
C ALA A 60 -5.31 -0.85 23.96
N THR A 61 -4.64 0.19 24.48
CA THR A 61 -5.09 0.90 25.69
C THR A 61 -6.48 1.49 25.49
N ARG A 62 -6.75 2.11 24.33
CA ARG A 62 -8.05 2.73 24.04
C ARG A 62 -9.18 1.71 23.94
N VAL A 63 -8.95 0.60 23.25
CA VAL A 63 -9.90 -0.51 23.10
C VAL A 63 -10.15 -1.19 24.44
N TRP A 64 -9.11 -1.43 25.25
CA TRP A 64 -9.25 -1.98 26.59
C TRP A 64 -10.10 -1.08 27.49
N ARG A 65 -9.87 0.24 27.48
CA ARG A 65 -10.68 1.20 28.24
C ARG A 65 -12.13 1.22 27.79
N TRP A 66 -12.37 1.14 26.47
CA TRP A 66 -13.73 1.01 25.94
C TRP A 66 -14.41 -0.24 26.49
N TRP A 67 -13.75 -1.40 26.45
CA TRP A 67 -14.29 -2.62 27.02
C TRP A 67 -14.59 -2.52 28.53
N ARG A 68 -13.83 -1.68 29.26
CA ARG A 68 -14.05 -1.35 30.68
C ARG A 68 -15.13 -0.29 30.94
N GLY A 69 -15.89 0.11 29.92
CA GLY A 69 -17.02 1.05 30.03
C GLY A 69 -16.73 2.48 29.60
N ASP A 70 -15.49 2.82 29.26
CA ASP A 70 -15.08 4.17 28.78
C ASP A 70 -15.25 4.26 27.25
N ALA A 71 -16.49 4.06 26.79
CA ALA A 71 -16.79 4.01 25.36
C ALA A 71 -16.60 5.37 24.65
N PRO A 72 -16.10 5.39 23.40
CA PRO A 72 -16.06 6.61 22.60
C PRO A 72 -17.46 7.21 22.47
N GLN A 73 -17.55 8.54 22.59
CA GLN A 73 -18.82 9.25 22.49
C GLN A 73 -18.89 10.01 21.16
N ALA A 74 -19.96 9.77 20.40
CA ALA A 74 -20.30 10.60 19.25
C ALA A 74 -20.84 11.96 19.71
N GLY A 75 -20.89 12.93 18.80
CA GLY A 75 -21.43 14.25 19.09
C GLY A 75 -22.85 14.21 19.65
N ALA A 76 -23.12 15.01 20.68
CA ALA A 76 -24.45 15.15 21.28
C ALA A 76 -25.51 15.55 20.23
N GLY A 77 -26.78 15.17 20.42
CA GLY A 77 -27.90 15.59 19.55
C GLY A 77 -27.95 14.91 18.16
N LEU A 78 -27.15 13.86 17.93
CA LEU A 78 -27.30 12.98 16.78
C LEU A 78 -28.41 11.93 17.04
N LYS A 79 -29.13 11.52 15.99
CA LYS A 79 -30.12 10.44 16.08
C LYS A 79 -29.45 9.10 16.46
N PRO A 80 -30.15 8.17 17.13
CA PRO A 80 -29.60 6.87 17.54
C PRO A 80 -28.91 6.09 16.40
N LEU A 81 -29.50 6.06 15.20
CA LEU A 81 -28.89 5.42 14.03
C LEU A 81 -27.57 6.09 13.61
N ALA A 82 -27.53 7.42 13.57
CA ALA A 82 -26.31 8.17 13.21
C ALA A 82 -25.20 7.96 14.26
N THR A 83 -25.58 7.94 15.54
CA THR A 83 -24.67 7.61 16.65
C THR A 83 -24.14 6.18 16.49
N ALA A 84 -25.01 5.19 16.27
CA ALA A 84 -24.59 3.80 16.09
C ALA A 84 -23.64 3.63 14.89
N TRP A 85 -23.92 4.31 13.78
CA TRP A 85 -23.08 4.32 12.58
C TRP A 85 -21.70 4.91 12.85
N ILE A 86 -21.62 6.07 13.49
CA ILE A 86 -20.34 6.73 13.84
C ILE A 86 -19.50 5.87 14.78
N ILE A 87 -20.13 5.25 15.78
CA ILE A 87 -19.44 4.35 16.71
C ILE A 87 -18.97 3.08 16.00
N ALA A 88 -19.75 2.54 15.06
CA ALA A 88 -19.33 1.40 14.22
C ALA A 88 -18.09 1.76 13.38
N LEU A 89 -18.12 2.91 12.68
CA LEU A 89 -16.96 3.40 11.91
C LEU A 89 -15.71 3.58 12.78
N THR A 90 -15.88 4.21 13.95
CA THR A 90 -14.77 4.44 14.89
C THR A 90 -14.21 3.12 15.41
N GLY A 91 -15.08 2.18 15.76
CA GLY A 91 -14.68 0.87 16.25
C GLY A 91 -13.94 0.04 15.22
N THR A 92 -14.44 0.00 13.99
CA THR A 92 -13.74 -0.70 12.91
C THR A 92 -12.41 -0.03 12.58
N LEU A 93 -12.33 1.31 12.57
CA LEU A 93 -11.05 2.01 12.40
C LEU A 93 -10.04 1.61 13.48
N PHE A 94 -10.44 1.60 14.75
CA PHE A 94 -9.55 1.20 15.85
C PHE A 94 -9.17 -0.28 15.79
N ALA A 95 -10.09 -1.17 15.41
CA ALA A 95 -9.76 -2.57 15.19
C ALA A 95 -8.71 -2.74 14.07
N LEU A 96 -8.84 -2.00 12.97
CA LEU A 96 -7.85 -2.02 11.89
C LEU A 96 -6.51 -1.45 12.34
N LEU A 97 -6.49 -0.34 13.10
CA LEU A 97 -5.26 0.25 13.65
C LEU A 97 -4.61 -0.64 14.72
N LEU A 98 -5.37 -1.54 15.35
CA LEU A 98 -4.87 -2.54 16.29
C LEU A 98 -4.25 -3.74 15.56
N ILE A 99 -4.92 -4.24 14.52
CA ILE A 99 -4.51 -5.45 13.79
C ILE A 99 -3.33 -5.18 12.84
N ASN A 100 -3.32 -4.02 12.17
CA ASN A 100 -2.31 -3.70 11.16
C ASN A 100 -0.85 -3.79 11.68
N PRO A 101 -0.52 -3.23 12.87
CA PRO A 101 0.82 -3.37 13.45
C PRO A 101 1.20 -4.82 13.80
N LEU A 102 0.23 -5.68 14.12
CA LEU A 102 0.50 -7.10 14.41
C LEU A 102 1.00 -7.82 13.16
N PHE A 103 0.34 -7.63 12.01
CA PHE A 103 0.84 -8.14 10.73
C PHE A 103 2.22 -7.57 10.38
N GLY A 104 2.45 -6.28 10.68
CA GLY A 104 3.75 -5.64 10.46
C GLY A 104 4.86 -6.24 11.32
N ALA A 105 4.58 -6.56 12.58
CA ALA A 105 5.52 -7.22 13.49
C ALA A 105 5.82 -8.66 13.04
N THR A 106 4.80 -9.43 12.62
CA THR A 106 5.00 -10.77 12.06
C THR A 106 5.83 -10.73 10.77
N TYR A 107 5.58 -9.76 9.90
CA TYR A 107 6.37 -9.55 8.68
C TYR A 107 7.83 -9.20 9.00
N ALA A 108 8.08 -8.30 9.96
CA ALA A 108 9.42 -7.95 10.37
C ALA A 108 10.17 -9.14 10.98
N TRP A 109 9.50 -9.92 11.83
CA TRP A 109 10.06 -11.11 12.45
C TRP A 109 10.43 -12.19 11.42
N THR A 110 9.55 -12.49 10.47
CA THR A 110 9.80 -13.49 9.41
C THR A 110 10.90 -13.10 8.44
N ASN A 111 11.34 -11.84 8.44
CA ASN A 111 12.39 -11.32 7.58
C ASN A 111 13.68 -10.96 8.34
N ALA A 112 13.84 -11.50 9.57
CA ALA A 112 14.97 -11.27 10.47
C ALA A 112 15.26 -9.78 10.73
N MET A 113 14.22 -8.94 10.77
CA MET A 113 14.35 -7.48 10.92
C MET A 113 14.25 -7.00 12.38
N LEU A 114 13.93 -7.87 13.33
CA LEU A 114 13.79 -7.48 14.73
C LEU A 114 15.15 -7.47 15.45
N PRO A 115 15.34 -6.62 16.47
CA PRO A 115 16.56 -6.59 17.27
C PRO A 115 16.91 -7.98 17.83
N GLY A 116 18.17 -8.40 17.67
CA GLY A 116 18.68 -9.66 18.22
C GLY A 116 18.45 -10.92 17.36
N GLN A 117 17.85 -10.81 16.17
CA GLN A 117 17.75 -11.95 15.24
C GLN A 117 19.06 -12.17 14.48
N SER A 118 19.55 -13.42 14.43
CA SER A 118 20.71 -13.82 13.63
C SER A 118 20.31 -14.02 12.15
N GLY A 119 21.18 -13.63 11.22
CA GLY A 119 20.98 -13.81 9.78
C GLY A 119 21.22 -12.55 8.93
N GLY A 120 21.18 -11.35 9.52
CA GLY A 120 21.27 -10.09 8.79
C GLY A 120 19.96 -9.73 8.08
N MET A 121 19.83 -8.47 7.65
CA MET A 121 18.67 -8.01 6.89
C MET A 121 18.45 -8.92 5.67
N HIS A 122 17.20 -9.35 5.44
CA HIS A 122 16.72 -10.12 4.26
C HIS A 122 16.79 -11.65 4.32
N VAL A 123 17.05 -12.26 5.48
CA VAL A 123 16.82 -13.70 5.64
C VAL A 123 15.34 -13.95 5.91
N VAL A 124 14.66 -14.54 4.93
CA VAL A 124 13.26 -14.96 5.08
C VAL A 124 13.23 -16.31 5.80
N LEU A 125 12.74 -16.32 7.04
CA LEU A 125 12.64 -17.50 7.89
C LEU A 125 11.56 -18.47 7.40
N ASP A 126 10.43 -17.93 6.96
CA ASP A 126 9.31 -18.67 6.38
C ASP A 126 8.65 -17.79 5.30
N ARG A 127 8.72 -18.25 4.05
CA ARG A 127 8.26 -17.48 2.89
C ARG A 127 6.73 -17.36 2.84
N GLY A 128 6.00 -18.40 3.24
CA GLY A 128 4.54 -18.39 3.27
C GLY A 128 4.01 -17.39 4.30
N ILE A 129 4.56 -17.41 5.52
CA ILE A 129 4.17 -16.46 6.58
C ILE A 129 4.60 -15.04 6.20
N TRP A 130 5.78 -14.87 5.60
CA TRP A 130 6.25 -13.56 5.12
C TRP A 130 5.31 -12.96 4.05
N LEU A 131 4.91 -13.76 3.05
CA LEU A 131 3.95 -13.33 2.02
C LEU A 131 2.58 -13.00 2.62
N PHE A 132 2.06 -13.89 3.46
CA PHE A 132 0.76 -13.72 4.09
C PHE A 132 0.73 -12.44 4.95
N SER A 133 1.68 -12.32 5.88
CA SER A 133 1.74 -11.17 6.79
C SER A 133 2.00 -9.86 6.05
N GLY A 134 2.87 -9.85 5.04
CA GLY A 134 3.11 -8.68 4.18
C GLY A 134 1.86 -8.26 3.40
N TYR A 135 1.14 -9.23 2.81
CA TYR A 135 -0.11 -8.97 2.10
C TYR A 135 -1.17 -8.37 3.03
N PHE A 136 -1.41 -8.98 4.20
CA PHE A 136 -2.45 -8.51 5.12
C PHE A 136 -2.06 -7.22 5.84
N HIS A 137 -0.77 -6.93 6.06
CA HIS A 137 -0.33 -5.61 6.50
C HIS A 137 -0.67 -4.53 5.45
N ALA A 138 -0.34 -4.76 4.18
CA ALA A 138 -0.74 -3.83 3.11
C ALA A 138 -2.27 -3.73 2.98
N GLY A 139 -2.97 -4.87 3.01
CA GLY A 139 -4.42 -4.97 2.86
C GLY A 139 -5.18 -4.24 3.95
N THR A 140 -4.76 -4.40 5.21
CA THR A 140 -5.35 -3.63 6.32
C THR A 140 -5.05 -2.13 6.19
N GLY A 141 -3.90 -1.74 5.64
CA GLY A 141 -3.63 -0.36 5.21
C GLY A 141 -4.64 0.20 4.19
N PHE A 142 -5.00 -0.59 3.17
CA PHE A 142 -6.07 -0.22 2.23
C PHE A 142 -7.45 -0.15 2.91
N SER A 143 -7.75 -1.07 3.82
CA SER A 143 -8.98 -1.01 4.64
C SER A 143 -9.06 0.26 5.47
N ILE A 144 -7.93 0.71 6.05
CA ILE A 144 -7.84 1.98 6.79
C ILE A 144 -8.10 3.17 5.85
N LEU A 145 -7.55 3.16 4.63
CA LEU A 145 -7.81 4.20 3.63
C LEU A 145 -9.29 4.28 3.25
N LEU A 146 -9.94 3.15 2.98
CA LEU A 146 -11.38 3.10 2.69
C LEU A 146 -12.20 3.59 3.89
N MET A 147 -11.78 3.24 5.11
CA MET A 147 -12.44 3.72 6.33
C MET A 147 -12.31 5.24 6.48
N LYS A 148 -11.13 5.81 6.18
CA LYS A 148 -10.92 7.27 6.17
C LYS A 148 -11.87 7.95 5.19
N LEU A 149 -11.98 7.43 3.96
CA LEU A 149 -12.92 7.95 2.96
C LEU A 149 -14.37 7.86 3.45
N LEU A 150 -14.80 6.71 3.98
CA LEU A 150 -16.16 6.52 4.47
C LEU A 150 -16.50 7.46 5.63
N ILE A 151 -15.54 7.72 6.52
CA ILE A 151 -15.69 8.69 7.61
C ILE A 151 -15.77 10.13 7.08
N VAL A 152 -14.97 10.51 6.08
CA VAL A 152 -15.07 11.83 5.42
C VAL A 152 -16.45 12.03 4.79
N LEU A 153 -16.95 11.03 4.04
CA LEU A 153 -18.28 11.09 3.43
C LEU A 153 -19.39 11.15 4.48
N THR A 154 -19.26 10.37 5.55
CA THR A 154 -20.19 10.40 6.68
C THR A 154 -20.17 11.76 7.37
N ALA A 155 -18.99 12.37 7.56
CA ALA A 155 -18.85 13.68 8.16
C ALA A 155 -19.48 14.79 7.30
N ALA A 156 -19.37 14.70 5.97
CA ALA A 156 -20.07 15.60 5.05
C ALA A 156 -21.59 15.44 5.18
N TYR A 157 -22.09 14.20 5.23
CA TYR A 157 -23.50 13.93 5.47
C TYR A 157 -23.98 14.49 6.81
N THR A 158 -23.25 14.26 7.91
CA THR A 158 -23.66 14.74 9.23
C THR A 158 -23.57 16.26 9.35
N LEU A 159 -22.63 16.89 8.63
CA LEU A 159 -22.52 18.33 8.54
C LEU A 159 -23.76 18.92 7.86
N LEU A 160 -24.13 18.39 6.70
CA LEU A 160 -25.30 18.87 5.94
C LEU A 160 -26.63 18.53 6.62
N ARG A 161 -26.71 17.41 7.35
CA ARG A 161 -27.95 16.92 7.96
C ARG A 161 -28.19 17.43 9.38
N TYR A 162 -27.13 17.53 10.18
CA TYR A 162 -27.20 17.83 11.62
C TYR A 162 -26.40 19.08 12.02
N GLY A 163 -25.74 19.76 11.07
CA GLY A 163 -24.84 20.88 11.36
C GLY A 163 -23.57 20.45 12.11
N LYS A 164 -23.26 19.15 12.16
CA LYS A 164 -22.14 18.59 12.91
C LYS A 164 -21.15 17.92 11.96
N GLY A 165 -20.05 18.62 11.69
CA GLY A 165 -18.96 18.11 10.87
C GLY A 165 -18.05 17.14 11.60
N LEU A 166 -16.95 16.78 10.94
CA LEU A 166 -15.99 15.76 11.39
C LEU A 166 -15.58 15.91 12.86
N PHE A 167 -15.15 17.10 13.29
CA PHE A 167 -14.68 17.37 14.65
C PHE A 167 -15.79 17.46 15.71
N ALA A 168 -17.06 17.60 15.30
CA ALA A 168 -18.20 17.74 16.19
C ALA A 168 -19.07 16.49 16.28
N ALA A 169 -19.09 15.67 15.22
CA ALA A 169 -19.89 14.46 15.14
C ALA A 169 -19.15 13.21 15.62
N PHE A 170 -17.83 13.13 15.41
CA PHE A 170 -17.03 11.96 15.74
C PHE A 170 -16.36 12.08 17.12
N PRO A 171 -15.95 10.96 17.72
CA PRO A 171 -15.17 10.97 18.96
C PRO A 171 -13.89 11.81 18.86
N ARG A 172 -13.40 12.24 20.02
CA ARG A 172 -12.19 13.06 20.16
C ARG A 172 -11.00 12.36 19.49
N GLY A 173 -10.09 13.14 18.91
CA GLY A 173 -8.93 12.62 18.16
C GLY A 173 -9.25 12.08 16.76
N VAL A 174 -10.40 11.42 16.56
CA VAL A 174 -10.79 10.84 15.25
C VAL A 174 -10.83 11.93 14.18
N GLY A 175 -11.40 13.09 14.47
CA GLY A 175 -11.46 14.17 13.47
C GLY A 175 -10.08 14.62 12.97
N LEU A 176 -9.09 14.70 13.87
CA LEU A 176 -7.71 15.04 13.52
C LEU A 176 -7.08 13.93 12.68
N LEU A 177 -7.20 12.68 13.13
CA LEU A 177 -6.68 11.50 12.42
C LEU A 177 -7.20 11.45 10.98
N ILE A 178 -8.51 11.65 10.80
CA ILE A 178 -9.15 11.55 9.50
C ILE A 178 -8.76 12.74 8.61
N PHE A 179 -8.84 13.97 9.11
CA PHE A 179 -8.52 15.15 8.30
C PHE A 179 -7.05 15.14 7.86
N GLY A 180 -6.13 14.96 8.81
CA GLY A 180 -4.69 14.94 8.53
C GLY A 180 -4.28 13.69 7.73
N GLY A 181 -4.71 12.51 8.18
CA GLY A 181 -4.35 11.25 7.54
C GLY A 181 -4.92 11.09 6.13
N PHE A 182 -6.16 11.50 5.88
CA PHE A 182 -6.75 11.45 4.54
C PHE A 182 -6.11 12.49 3.61
N SER A 183 -5.80 13.70 4.11
CA SER A 183 -5.02 14.69 3.34
C SER A 183 -3.68 14.10 2.90
N ASN A 184 -2.98 13.42 3.80
CA ASN A 184 -1.73 12.74 3.45
C ASN A 184 -1.95 11.60 2.45
N SER A 185 -2.99 10.78 2.60
CA SER A 185 -3.30 9.72 1.63
C SER A 185 -3.57 10.28 0.23
N LEU A 186 -4.31 11.39 0.12
CA LEU A 186 -4.52 12.08 -1.15
C LEU A 186 -3.21 12.59 -1.75
N PHE A 187 -2.33 13.17 -0.93
CA PHE A 187 -0.99 13.56 -1.36
C PHE A 187 -0.18 12.36 -1.87
N ALA A 188 -0.12 11.27 -1.10
CA ALA A 188 0.64 10.08 -1.46
C ALA A 188 0.18 9.45 -2.79
N LEU A 189 -1.14 9.34 -2.99
CA LEU A 189 -1.77 8.78 -4.19
C LEU A 189 -1.62 9.67 -5.42
N SER A 190 -1.67 11.00 -5.25
CA SER A 190 -1.54 11.94 -6.37
C SER A 190 -0.08 12.15 -6.81
N THR A 191 0.88 11.75 -5.99
CA THR A 191 2.33 11.94 -6.22
C THR A 191 3.06 10.68 -6.67
N PHE A 192 2.35 9.64 -7.14
CA PHE A 192 3.00 8.44 -7.69
C PHE A 192 3.79 8.72 -8.97
N LYS A 193 3.29 9.61 -9.83
CA LYS A 193 3.95 9.97 -11.11
C LYS A 193 4.82 11.22 -11.02
N SER A 194 4.39 12.23 -10.25
CA SER A 194 5.05 13.53 -10.11
C SER A 194 4.67 14.19 -8.80
N TYR A 195 5.60 14.83 -8.10
CA TYR A 195 5.32 15.50 -6.81
C TYR A 195 4.42 16.73 -6.95
N ASP A 196 4.47 17.42 -8.09
CA ASP A 196 3.84 18.73 -8.28
C ASP A 196 2.31 18.70 -8.14
N ARG A 197 1.68 17.54 -8.38
CA ARG A 197 0.23 17.36 -8.27
C ARG A 197 -0.25 17.27 -6.83
N GLY A 198 0.60 16.83 -5.91
CA GLY A 198 0.25 16.56 -4.52
C GLY A 198 -0.40 17.75 -3.81
N PRO A 199 0.27 18.90 -3.74
CA PRO A 199 -0.26 20.09 -3.05
C PRO A 199 -1.62 20.54 -3.59
N TRP A 200 -1.83 20.49 -4.91
CA TRP A 200 -3.08 20.92 -5.54
C TRP A 200 -4.25 20.01 -5.22
N VAL A 201 -4.05 18.69 -5.17
CA VAL A 201 -5.10 17.73 -4.79
C VAL A 201 -5.51 17.93 -3.33
N VAL A 202 -4.55 18.16 -2.44
CA VAL A 202 -4.82 18.45 -1.02
C VAL A 202 -5.56 19.78 -0.86
N ALA A 203 -5.11 20.83 -1.55
CA ALA A 203 -5.77 22.14 -1.53
C ALA A 203 -7.21 22.06 -2.04
N GLY A 204 -7.45 21.30 -3.11
CA GLY A 204 -8.80 21.04 -3.63
C GLY A 204 -9.70 20.33 -2.62
N PHE A 205 -9.17 19.33 -1.91
CA PHE A 205 -9.90 18.67 -0.82
C PHE A 205 -10.24 19.64 0.32
N TRP A 206 -9.31 20.48 0.75
CA TRP A 206 -9.55 21.47 1.80
C TRP A 206 -10.59 22.50 1.37
N LEU A 207 -10.52 23.00 0.13
CA LEU A 207 -11.50 23.90 -0.44
C LEU A 207 -12.90 23.25 -0.45
N LEU A 208 -13.00 21.99 -0.87
CA LEU A 208 -14.26 21.25 -0.83
C LEU A 208 -14.82 21.16 0.60
N CYS A 209 -13.99 20.86 1.60
CA CYS A 209 -14.42 20.85 2.99
C CYS A 209 -14.94 22.22 3.46
N LEU A 210 -14.27 23.31 3.08
CA LEU A 210 -14.69 24.67 3.40
C LEU A 210 -16.02 25.03 2.73
N LEU A 211 -16.19 24.69 1.46
CA LEU A 211 -17.42 24.92 0.70
C LEU A 211 -18.60 24.15 1.31
N LEU A 212 -18.40 22.87 1.67
CA LEU A 212 -19.42 22.06 2.34
C LEU A 212 -19.80 22.65 3.70
N PHE A 213 -18.84 23.18 4.46
CA PHE A 213 -19.09 23.86 5.72
C PHE A 213 -19.89 25.16 5.54
N GLY A 214 -19.53 25.98 4.55
CA GLY A 214 -20.29 27.19 4.19
C GLY A 214 -21.71 26.85 3.77
N MET A 215 -21.88 25.86 2.89
CA MET A 215 -23.18 25.40 2.42
C MET A 215 -24.06 24.87 3.57
N ALA A 216 -23.48 24.11 4.50
CA ALA A 216 -24.22 23.61 5.66
C ALA A 216 -24.75 24.73 6.57
N LYS A 217 -24.02 25.84 6.72
CA LYS A 217 -24.51 27.02 7.46
C LYS A 217 -25.69 27.71 6.77
N LEU A 218 -25.71 27.72 5.44
CA LEU A 218 -26.79 28.31 4.66
C LEU A 218 -28.06 27.45 4.68
N LEU A 219 -27.90 26.12 4.69
CA LEU A 219 -28.99 25.15 4.77
C LEU A 219 -29.54 25.05 6.21
N LYS A 220 -30.25 26.07 6.71
CA LYS A 220 -31.04 25.95 7.95
C LYS A 220 -32.09 24.85 7.75
N ARG A 221 -32.03 23.74 8.51
CA ARG A 221 -33.07 22.71 8.48
C ARG A 221 -33.48 22.21 9.86
N GLY A 222 -34.80 22.23 10.08
CA GLY A 222 -35.50 21.62 11.20
C GLY A 222 -35.62 20.10 11.06
N ASN A 223 -35.70 19.43 12.21
CA ASN A 223 -35.75 17.98 12.34
C ASN A 223 -37.07 17.40 11.79
N GLY A 224 -37.02 16.80 10.59
CA GLY A 224 -38.08 15.91 10.10
C GLY A 224 -38.07 14.58 10.86
N THR A 225 -39.12 14.32 11.61
CA THR A 225 -39.41 13.11 12.39
C THR A 225 -40.03 12.04 11.49
N LYS A 226 -39.24 11.00 11.17
CA LYS A 226 -39.79 9.67 10.87
C LYS A 226 -39.47 8.76 12.05
N PRO A 227 -40.36 7.81 12.41
CA PRO A 227 -40.14 6.91 13.53
C PRO A 227 -38.88 6.05 13.31
N ASP A 228 -38.06 5.93 14.35
CA ASP A 228 -36.84 5.13 14.35
C ASP A 228 -37.18 3.64 14.50
N ARG A 229 -36.44 2.77 13.80
CA ARG A 229 -36.47 1.31 14.02
C ARG A 229 -35.72 0.98 15.33
N PRO A 230 -35.87 -0.23 15.90
CA PRO A 230 -35.17 -0.60 17.14
C PRO A 230 -33.64 -0.50 17.04
N VAL A 231 -33.01 0.04 18.10
CA VAL A 231 -31.57 0.36 18.20
C VAL A 231 -30.67 -0.87 17.96
N MET A 232 -31.10 -2.06 18.37
CA MET A 232 -30.30 -3.28 18.23
C MET A 232 -30.14 -3.71 16.77
N THR A 233 -31.22 -3.64 15.98
CA THR A 233 -31.20 -3.90 14.53
C THR A 233 -30.29 -2.92 13.79
N HIS A 234 -30.25 -1.66 14.24
CA HIS A 234 -29.37 -0.65 13.67
C HIS A 234 -27.88 -0.92 13.90
N ARG A 235 -27.51 -1.43 15.09
CA ARG A 235 -26.12 -1.77 15.42
C ARG A 235 -25.59 -2.93 14.58
N LEU A 236 -26.39 -3.98 14.41
CA LEU A 236 -26.02 -5.14 13.60
C LEU A 236 -25.81 -4.75 12.13
N VAL A 237 -26.78 -4.08 11.52
CA VAL A 237 -26.69 -3.65 10.11
C VAL A 237 -25.51 -2.70 9.88
N SER A 238 -25.31 -1.73 10.78
CA SER A 238 -24.17 -0.80 10.69
C SER A 238 -22.84 -1.55 10.80
N GLY A 239 -22.72 -2.47 11.77
CA GLY A 239 -21.53 -3.29 11.96
C GLY A 239 -21.19 -4.14 10.73
N THR A 240 -22.19 -4.84 10.18
CA THR A 240 -21.99 -5.67 8.98
C THR A 240 -21.56 -4.86 7.77
N LEU A 241 -22.18 -3.71 7.51
CA LEU A 241 -21.82 -2.87 6.36
C LEU A 241 -20.40 -2.30 6.49
N VAL A 242 -20.04 -1.81 7.66
CA VAL A 242 -18.69 -1.27 7.91
C VAL A 242 -17.63 -2.39 7.82
N ALA A 243 -17.94 -3.58 8.32
CA ALA A 243 -17.07 -4.76 8.17
C ALA A 243 -16.90 -5.17 6.71
N ALA A 244 -17.95 -5.12 5.89
CA ALA A 244 -17.87 -5.42 4.46
C ALA A 244 -16.97 -4.42 3.72
N VAL A 245 -17.05 -3.12 4.03
CA VAL A 245 -16.15 -2.11 3.47
C VAL A 245 -14.70 -2.34 3.90
N ALA A 246 -14.47 -2.70 5.17
CA ALA A 246 -13.14 -3.05 5.64
C ALA A 246 -12.60 -4.31 4.92
N ALA A 247 -13.42 -5.34 4.71
CA ALA A 247 -13.06 -6.55 3.99
C ALA A 247 -12.73 -6.27 2.52
N LEU A 248 -13.47 -5.36 1.86
CA LEU A 248 -13.15 -4.90 0.51
C LEU A 248 -11.73 -4.32 0.42
N GLY A 249 -11.28 -3.62 1.46
CA GLY A 249 -9.92 -3.09 1.53
C GLY A 249 -8.84 -4.17 1.47
N LEU A 250 -9.11 -5.39 1.96
CA LEU A 250 -8.18 -6.52 1.90
C LEU A 250 -7.93 -7.00 0.46
N TYR A 251 -8.81 -6.67 -0.49
CA TYR A 251 -8.58 -6.91 -1.92
C TYR A 251 -7.67 -5.85 -2.57
N GLY A 252 -7.42 -4.73 -1.89
CA GLY A 252 -6.63 -3.59 -2.37
C GLY A 252 -5.24 -3.95 -2.91
N PRO A 253 -4.40 -4.72 -2.20
CA PRO A 253 -3.08 -5.10 -2.68
C PRO A 253 -3.13 -5.93 -3.97
N TYR A 254 -4.12 -6.83 -4.08
CA TYR A 254 -4.32 -7.58 -5.32
C TYR A 254 -4.84 -6.66 -6.45
N ALA A 255 -5.83 -5.81 -6.17
CA ALA A 255 -6.40 -4.90 -7.16
C ALA A 255 -5.37 -3.91 -7.72
N MET A 256 -4.48 -3.39 -6.86
CA MET A 256 -3.50 -2.38 -7.24
C MET A 256 -2.18 -2.97 -7.73
N PHE A 257 -1.75 -4.10 -7.16
CA PHE A 257 -0.40 -4.65 -7.39
C PHE A 257 -0.37 -6.12 -7.82
N ARG A 258 -1.54 -6.79 -7.95
CA ARG A 258 -1.68 -8.23 -8.23
C ARG A 258 -0.90 -9.13 -7.28
N VAL A 259 -0.58 -8.64 -6.08
CA VAL A 259 0.08 -9.44 -5.03
C VAL A 259 -0.93 -10.42 -4.44
N SER A 260 -0.47 -11.59 -4.01
CA SER A 260 -1.29 -12.64 -3.38
C SER A 260 -0.67 -13.03 -2.04
N PRO A 261 -1.49 -13.36 -1.03
CA PRO A 261 -0.99 -13.85 0.26
C PRO A 261 -0.48 -15.29 0.19
N PHE A 262 -0.75 -16.00 -0.91
CA PHE A 262 -0.36 -17.39 -1.12
C PHE A 262 0.74 -17.52 -2.16
N GLU A 263 1.67 -18.44 -1.92
CA GLU A 263 2.69 -18.84 -2.88
C GLU A 263 2.07 -19.39 -4.17
N SER A 264 2.77 -19.24 -5.28
CA SER A 264 2.44 -19.98 -6.50
C SER A 264 3.23 -21.28 -6.54
N GLU A 265 2.59 -22.37 -6.97
CA GLU A 265 3.12 -23.72 -6.84
C GLU A 265 4.24 -24.07 -7.85
N ALA A 266 4.45 -23.24 -8.88
CA ALA A 266 5.41 -23.54 -9.94
C ALA A 266 6.73 -22.75 -9.77
N THR A 267 7.71 -23.40 -9.15
CA THR A 267 9.09 -22.94 -9.00
C THR A 267 10.05 -23.82 -9.81
N VAL A 268 11.04 -23.20 -10.46
CA VAL A 268 12.18 -23.96 -10.99
C VAL A 268 13.17 -24.17 -9.85
N SER A 269 13.24 -25.39 -9.31
CA SER A 269 14.11 -25.72 -8.18
C SER A 269 15.58 -25.59 -8.54
N ALA A 270 16.36 -24.96 -7.66
CA ALA A 270 17.82 -24.87 -7.74
C ALA A 270 18.42 -24.79 -6.31
N PRO A 271 19.75 -24.97 -6.15
CA PRO A 271 20.40 -24.83 -4.84
C PRO A 271 20.06 -23.50 -4.15
N ALA A 272 20.02 -23.53 -2.81
CA ALA A 272 19.75 -22.34 -2.00
C ALA A 272 20.74 -21.20 -2.35
N GLY A 273 20.21 -19.97 -2.48
CA GLY A 273 21.00 -18.79 -2.87
C GLY A 273 21.13 -18.59 -4.38
N VAL A 274 20.72 -19.54 -5.23
CA VAL A 274 20.64 -19.31 -6.68
C VAL A 274 19.33 -18.58 -7.00
N THR A 275 19.44 -17.32 -7.39
CA THR A 275 18.29 -16.43 -7.64
C THR A 275 18.27 -15.83 -9.04
N SER A 276 19.26 -16.12 -9.88
CA SER A 276 19.35 -15.61 -11.25
C SER A 276 19.85 -16.68 -12.21
N HIS A 277 19.77 -16.40 -13.51
CA HIS A 277 20.52 -17.18 -14.50
C HIS A 277 22.03 -16.96 -14.30
N ALA A 278 22.85 -17.94 -14.72
CA ALA A 278 24.30 -17.85 -14.62
C ALA A 278 24.89 -16.85 -15.64
N ALA A 279 24.27 -16.79 -16.83
CA ALA A 279 24.59 -15.93 -17.96
C ALA A 279 23.34 -15.74 -18.84
N PRO A 280 23.33 -14.75 -19.74
CA PRO A 280 22.32 -14.62 -20.79
C PRO A 280 22.32 -15.84 -21.72
N ALA A 281 21.14 -16.25 -22.19
CA ALA A 281 21.06 -17.28 -23.23
C ALA A 281 21.41 -16.73 -24.62
N ARG A 282 21.25 -15.42 -24.81
CA ARG A 282 21.64 -14.70 -26.02
C ARG A 282 22.31 -13.38 -25.63
N THR A 283 23.47 -13.11 -26.22
CA THR A 283 24.16 -11.82 -26.10
C THR A 283 24.06 -11.10 -27.45
N GLU A 284 23.75 -9.81 -27.42
CA GLU A 284 23.72 -8.97 -28.60
C GLU A 284 24.68 -7.80 -28.42
N VAL A 285 25.39 -7.45 -29.49
CA VAL A 285 26.19 -6.21 -29.52
C VAL A 285 25.23 -5.05 -29.72
N LEU A 286 25.10 -4.23 -28.67
CA LEU A 286 24.21 -3.08 -28.68
C LEU A 286 24.98 -1.82 -29.09
N PRO A 287 24.36 -0.89 -29.84
CA PRO A 287 24.95 0.42 -30.07
C PRO A 287 25.12 1.20 -28.75
N PRO A 288 25.95 2.27 -28.76
CA PRO A 288 26.07 3.17 -27.63
C PRO A 288 24.70 3.69 -27.16
N GLU A 289 24.59 3.91 -25.84
CA GLU A 289 23.34 4.40 -25.25
C GLU A 289 22.93 5.75 -25.86
N THR A 290 21.71 5.83 -26.37
CA THR A 290 21.16 7.06 -26.97
C THR A 290 20.62 8.01 -25.90
N ASP A 291 20.43 9.29 -26.23
CA ASP A 291 19.78 10.25 -25.32
C ASP A 291 18.35 9.84 -24.96
N TYR A 292 17.62 9.28 -25.94
CA TYR A 292 16.28 8.77 -25.71
C TYR A 292 16.30 7.57 -24.74
N GLU A 293 17.26 6.65 -24.86
CA GLU A 293 17.43 5.57 -23.88
C GLU A 293 17.76 6.09 -22.49
N ARG A 294 18.65 7.09 -22.35
CA ARG A 294 18.93 7.75 -21.06
C ARG A 294 17.67 8.34 -20.44
N GLN A 295 16.85 9.02 -21.24
CA GLN A 295 15.57 9.57 -20.79
C GLN A 295 14.60 8.46 -20.34
N VAL A 296 14.39 7.43 -21.18
CA VAL A 296 13.52 6.29 -20.87
C VAL A 296 14.00 5.56 -19.62
N LYS A 297 15.31 5.46 -19.42
CA LYS A 297 15.92 4.88 -18.22
C LYS A 297 15.52 5.63 -16.95
N ALA A 298 15.65 6.96 -16.97
CA ALA A 298 15.34 7.85 -15.85
C ALA A 298 13.82 8.00 -15.58
N GLU A 299 12.98 7.89 -16.60
CA GLU A 299 11.53 8.09 -16.48
C GLU A 299 10.76 6.78 -16.23
N THR A 300 11.09 5.74 -16.98
CA THR A 300 10.27 4.53 -17.11
C THR A 300 10.98 3.29 -16.60
N PHE A 301 12.22 3.01 -17.06
CA PHE A 301 12.93 1.79 -16.68
C PHE A 301 13.21 1.73 -15.17
N LYS A 302 13.42 2.87 -14.51
CA LYS A 302 13.58 2.92 -13.03
C LYS A 302 12.47 2.21 -12.25
N TRP A 303 11.27 2.11 -12.83
CA TRP A 303 10.13 1.42 -12.20
C TRP A 303 10.33 -0.10 -12.16
N CYS A 304 11.09 -0.68 -13.10
CA CYS A 304 11.45 -2.10 -13.10
C CYS A 304 12.26 -2.46 -11.85
N SER A 305 13.14 -1.57 -11.38
CA SER A 305 13.96 -1.76 -10.18
C SER A 305 13.16 -1.76 -8.87
N PHE A 306 11.87 -1.38 -8.87
CA PHE A 306 11.01 -1.56 -7.70
C PHE A 306 10.66 -3.02 -7.44
N CYS A 307 10.58 -3.80 -8.52
CA CYS A 307 10.14 -5.19 -8.49
C CYS A 307 11.28 -6.18 -8.75
N HIS A 308 12.34 -5.75 -9.44
CA HIS A 308 13.41 -6.63 -9.91
C HIS A 308 14.79 -6.15 -9.46
N THR A 309 15.63 -7.11 -9.09
CA THR A 309 17.09 -6.94 -9.13
C THR A 309 17.58 -7.25 -10.54
N MET A 310 18.72 -6.65 -10.91
CA MET A 310 19.28 -6.76 -12.27
C MET A 310 20.69 -7.37 -12.27
N ASN A 311 21.34 -7.44 -11.10
CA ASN A 311 22.69 -7.95 -10.92
C ASN A 311 22.68 -9.47 -10.68
N LYS A 312 23.76 -10.15 -11.11
CA LYS A 312 23.94 -11.59 -10.90
C LYS A 312 23.83 -11.94 -9.41
N GLY A 313 23.00 -12.92 -9.08
CA GLY A 313 22.80 -13.38 -7.70
C GLY A 313 22.04 -12.40 -6.78
N GLY A 314 21.54 -11.28 -7.29
CA GLY A 314 20.65 -10.39 -6.53
C GLY A 314 19.36 -11.09 -6.08
N ALA A 315 18.77 -10.66 -4.96
CA ALA A 315 17.58 -11.29 -4.40
C ALA A 315 16.34 -11.14 -5.33
N HIS A 316 15.41 -12.08 -5.25
CA HIS A 316 14.04 -11.84 -5.71
C HIS A 316 13.39 -10.76 -4.83
N ILE A 317 12.61 -9.86 -5.43
CA ILE A 317 11.85 -8.84 -4.69
C ILE A 317 10.36 -9.13 -4.87
N ALA A 318 9.66 -8.31 -5.66
CA ALA A 318 8.28 -8.59 -6.05
C ALA A 318 8.22 -9.44 -7.34
N GLY A 319 9.23 -9.31 -8.19
CA GLY A 319 9.47 -10.12 -9.38
C GLY A 319 10.80 -10.89 -9.30
N PRO A 320 11.07 -11.76 -10.29
CA PRO A 320 12.32 -12.51 -10.37
C PRO A 320 13.53 -11.59 -10.56
N ASN A 321 14.73 -12.09 -10.29
CA ASN A 321 15.94 -11.41 -10.75
C ASN A 321 15.98 -11.47 -12.28
N LEU A 322 16.32 -10.35 -12.94
CA LEU A 322 16.35 -10.26 -14.40
C LEU A 322 17.76 -10.42 -15.01
N TYR A 323 18.79 -10.64 -14.19
CA TYR A 323 20.13 -10.94 -14.69
C TYR A 323 20.09 -12.16 -15.62
N GLY A 324 20.62 -11.98 -16.83
CA GLY A 324 20.70 -13.00 -17.86
C GLY A 324 19.35 -13.40 -18.48
N ILE A 325 18.29 -12.59 -18.34
CA ILE A 325 16.94 -13.00 -18.75
C ILE A 325 16.73 -13.07 -20.27
N TYR A 326 17.47 -12.28 -21.05
CA TYR A 326 17.27 -12.22 -22.50
C TYR A 326 17.61 -13.56 -23.18
N GLY A 327 16.68 -14.04 -24.02
CA GLY A 327 16.72 -15.34 -24.68
C GLY A 327 16.38 -16.53 -23.78
N GLN A 328 16.17 -16.33 -22.47
CA GLN A 328 15.80 -17.42 -21.56
C GLN A 328 14.36 -17.85 -21.78
N ARG A 329 14.05 -19.10 -21.46
CA ARG A 329 12.68 -19.62 -21.46
C ARG A 329 11.81 -18.79 -20.50
N ILE A 330 10.56 -18.53 -20.88
CA ILE A 330 9.62 -17.86 -19.97
C ILE A 330 9.43 -18.73 -18.72
N ALA A 331 9.34 -18.09 -17.55
CA ALA A 331 9.21 -18.73 -16.25
C ALA A 331 10.35 -19.71 -15.87
N SER A 332 11.59 -19.42 -16.28
CA SER A 332 12.76 -20.27 -15.97
C SER A 332 13.69 -19.75 -14.88
N VAL A 333 13.39 -18.61 -14.25
CA VAL A 333 14.30 -18.05 -13.25
C VAL A 333 14.34 -18.96 -12.02
N PRO A 334 15.52 -19.44 -11.60
CA PRO A 334 15.62 -20.37 -10.48
C PRO A 334 15.03 -19.83 -9.19
N ASN A 335 14.37 -20.69 -8.41
CA ASN A 335 13.78 -20.44 -7.10
C ASN A 335 12.73 -19.30 -7.03
N PHE A 336 12.36 -18.71 -8.18
CA PHE A 336 11.23 -17.79 -8.27
C PHE A 336 9.92 -18.55 -8.51
N ALA A 337 8.86 -18.10 -7.84
CA ALA A 337 7.55 -18.71 -7.90
C ALA A 337 6.72 -18.02 -9.00
N PHE A 338 6.48 -18.72 -10.11
CA PHE A 338 5.72 -18.21 -11.23
C PHE A 338 4.25 -18.66 -11.19
N ARG A 339 3.37 -17.82 -11.72
CA ARG A 339 1.97 -18.19 -11.98
C ARG A 339 1.87 -19.12 -13.19
N GLU A 340 0.86 -20.00 -13.14
CA GLU A 340 0.54 -20.95 -14.20
C GLU A 340 0.51 -20.33 -15.59
N ALA A 341 -0.03 -19.12 -15.72
CA ALA A 341 -0.11 -18.41 -17.00
C ALA A 341 1.26 -18.26 -17.69
N LEU A 342 2.30 -17.83 -16.96
CA LEU A 342 3.65 -17.69 -17.49
C LEU A 342 4.35 -19.05 -17.64
N VAL A 343 4.11 -19.97 -16.72
CA VAL A 343 4.63 -21.34 -16.77
C VAL A 343 4.14 -22.06 -18.02
N ALA A 344 2.85 -21.91 -18.36
CA ALA A 344 2.25 -22.49 -19.55
C ALA A 344 2.88 -21.94 -20.84
N ARG A 345 3.26 -20.65 -20.88
CA ARG A 345 4.03 -20.10 -22.02
C ARG A 345 5.41 -20.73 -22.12
N GLY A 346 6.12 -20.80 -20.99
CA GLY A 346 7.44 -21.44 -20.92
C GLY A 346 7.41 -22.92 -21.35
N ALA A 347 6.38 -23.66 -20.95
CA ALA A 347 6.18 -25.07 -21.32
C ALA A 347 5.95 -25.27 -22.83
N ARG A 348 5.46 -24.24 -23.55
CA ARG A 348 5.37 -24.24 -25.02
C ARG A 348 6.69 -23.90 -25.72
N GLY A 349 7.78 -23.74 -24.97
CA GLY A 349 9.10 -23.40 -25.51
C GLY A 349 9.28 -21.92 -25.82
N GLU A 350 8.38 -21.05 -25.35
CA GLU A 350 8.52 -19.61 -25.57
C GLU A 350 9.69 -19.02 -24.75
N ILE A 351 10.39 -18.06 -25.35
CA ILE A 351 11.56 -17.39 -24.77
C ILE A 351 11.33 -15.89 -24.66
N TRP A 352 12.13 -15.22 -23.82
CA TRP A 352 12.19 -13.76 -23.73
C TRP A 352 13.03 -13.17 -24.87
N ASP A 353 12.46 -13.11 -26.07
CA ASP A 353 12.99 -12.37 -27.21
C ASP A 353 12.34 -10.96 -27.36
N ASP A 354 12.73 -10.19 -28.37
CA ASP A 354 12.18 -8.85 -28.62
C ASP A 354 10.66 -8.86 -28.81
N LYS A 355 10.12 -9.88 -29.48
CA LYS A 355 8.69 -9.99 -29.76
C LYS A 355 7.89 -10.29 -28.49
N ALA A 356 8.37 -11.24 -27.68
CA ALA A 356 7.74 -11.61 -26.42
C ALA A 356 7.81 -10.46 -25.41
N LEU A 357 8.97 -9.79 -25.32
CA LEU A 357 9.14 -8.63 -24.45
C LEU A 357 8.28 -7.44 -24.91
N ASP A 358 8.19 -7.15 -26.22
CA ASP A 358 7.33 -6.09 -26.74
C ASP A 358 5.85 -6.36 -26.40
N ALA A 359 5.37 -7.58 -26.65
CA ALA A 359 3.99 -7.97 -26.36
C ALA A 359 3.68 -7.93 -24.86
N PHE A 360 4.61 -8.43 -24.02
CA PHE A 360 4.46 -8.37 -22.57
C PHE A 360 4.45 -6.93 -22.04
N LEU A 361 5.38 -6.08 -22.51
CA LEU A 361 5.45 -4.68 -22.08
C LEU A 361 4.24 -3.86 -22.56
N ALA A 362 3.66 -4.21 -23.71
CA ALA A 362 2.45 -3.57 -24.23
C ALA A 362 1.23 -3.91 -23.38
N ASN A 363 1.06 -5.18 -22.99
CA ASN A 363 -0.03 -5.61 -22.12
C ASN A 363 0.26 -6.98 -21.47
N PRO A 364 0.72 -7.02 -20.21
CA PRO A 364 1.00 -8.27 -19.51
C PRO A 364 -0.24 -9.18 -19.39
N ASP A 365 -1.43 -8.59 -19.16
CA ASP A 365 -2.68 -9.33 -18.98
C ASP A 365 -3.11 -10.02 -20.29
N ALA A 366 -2.89 -9.37 -21.45
CA ALA A 366 -3.15 -10.00 -22.75
C ALA A 366 -2.07 -11.02 -23.11
N PHE A 367 -0.82 -10.76 -22.74
CA PHE A 367 0.29 -11.68 -22.99
C PHE A 367 0.16 -12.97 -22.17
N ALA A 368 -0.17 -12.89 -20.88
CA ALA A 368 -0.35 -14.04 -20.02
C ALA A 368 -1.56 -13.82 -19.10
N PRO A 369 -2.78 -14.18 -19.54
CA PRO A 369 -4.00 -13.98 -18.76
C PRO A 369 -3.89 -14.58 -17.35
N GLY A 370 -4.13 -13.76 -16.32
CA GLY A 370 -3.99 -14.17 -14.92
C GLY A 370 -2.56 -14.06 -14.37
N THR A 371 -1.62 -13.48 -15.11
CA THR A 371 -0.29 -13.14 -14.58
C THR A 371 -0.38 -12.14 -13.44
N THR A 372 0.47 -12.30 -12.43
CA THR A 372 0.67 -11.31 -11.37
C THR A 372 1.85 -10.38 -11.65
N MET A 373 2.57 -10.57 -12.77
CA MET A 373 3.64 -9.68 -13.19
C MET A 373 3.05 -8.49 -13.95
N ILE A 374 2.75 -7.42 -13.21
CA ILE A 374 2.30 -6.15 -13.78
C ILE A 374 3.46 -5.17 -13.94
N ILE A 375 3.27 -4.15 -14.78
CA ILE A 375 4.14 -2.98 -14.84
C ILE A 375 3.57 -1.94 -13.88
N SER A 376 4.26 -1.68 -12.78
CA SER A 376 3.77 -0.83 -11.68
C SER A 376 3.46 0.62 -12.10
N SER A 377 4.08 1.11 -13.17
CA SER A 377 3.82 2.42 -13.77
C SER A 377 2.70 2.42 -14.83
N GLY A 378 2.12 1.25 -15.12
CA GLY A 378 1.14 1.01 -16.17
C GLY A 378 1.76 0.42 -17.45
N ASN A 379 0.90 -0.09 -18.33
CA ASN A 379 1.29 -0.66 -19.63
C ASN A 379 2.08 0.36 -20.47
N ILE A 380 3.12 -0.09 -21.17
CA ILE A 380 3.96 0.77 -22.01
C ILE A 380 3.38 0.79 -23.43
N THR A 381 2.46 1.71 -23.68
CA THR A 381 1.70 1.75 -24.95
C THR A 381 2.53 2.25 -26.13
N ASP A 382 3.54 3.11 -25.90
CA ASP A 382 4.46 3.62 -26.92
C ASP A 382 5.47 2.54 -27.37
N PRO A 383 5.42 2.08 -28.64
CA PRO A 383 6.36 1.08 -29.15
C PRO A 383 7.83 1.52 -29.12
N ARG A 384 8.13 2.81 -29.33
CA ARG A 384 9.52 3.31 -29.30
C ARG A 384 10.07 3.20 -27.89
N ARG A 385 9.24 3.50 -26.88
CA ARG A 385 9.59 3.37 -25.46
C ARG A 385 9.78 1.90 -25.07
N ARG A 386 8.97 0.97 -25.58
CA ARG A 386 9.18 -0.48 -25.37
C ARG A 386 10.50 -0.95 -25.95
N ALA A 387 10.81 -0.61 -27.19
CA ALA A 387 12.09 -0.96 -27.81
C ALA A 387 13.30 -0.41 -27.02
N ALA A 388 13.21 0.82 -26.52
CA ALA A 388 14.25 1.39 -25.65
C ALA A 388 14.38 0.62 -24.32
N ILE A 389 13.27 0.27 -23.67
CA ILE A 389 13.28 -0.56 -22.43
C ILE A 389 13.95 -1.91 -22.68
N ILE A 390 13.65 -2.57 -23.78
CA ILE A 390 14.23 -3.88 -24.14
C ILE A 390 15.75 -3.74 -24.34
N THR A 391 16.18 -2.69 -25.03
CA THR A 391 17.61 -2.39 -25.23
C THR A 391 18.33 -2.11 -23.90
N ILE A 392 17.71 -1.32 -23.02
CA ILE A 392 18.25 -1.06 -21.67
C ILE A 392 18.32 -2.35 -20.85
N LEU A 393 17.29 -3.20 -20.90
CA LEU A 393 17.26 -4.49 -20.21
C LEU A 393 18.45 -5.36 -20.66
N LYS A 394 18.59 -5.58 -21.97
CA LYS A 394 19.72 -6.31 -22.55
C LYS A 394 21.06 -5.75 -22.04
N ARG A 395 21.23 -4.42 -22.08
CA ARG A 395 22.45 -3.74 -21.61
C ARG A 395 22.72 -3.94 -20.12
N GLN A 396 21.70 -3.89 -19.27
CA GLN A 396 21.87 -3.98 -17.81
C GLN A 396 22.01 -5.41 -17.28
N THR A 397 21.46 -6.40 -18.00
CA THR A 397 21.36 -7.76 -17.49
C THR A 397 22.21 -8.77 -18.23
N GLY A 398 22.93 -8.38 -19.30
CA GLY A 398 23.62 -9.40 -20.10
C GLY A 398 24.50 -8.97 -21.27
N ALA A 399 24.46 -7.72 -21.74
CA ALA A 399 25.37 -7.30 -22.80
C ALA A 399 26.79 -7.13 -22.25
N GLU A 400 27.79 -7.64 -22.98
CA GLU A 400 29.17 -7.18 -22.80
C GLU A 400 29.24 -5.69 -23.16
N ALA A 401 30.07 -4.92 -22.44
CA ALA A 401 30.36 -3.55 -22.84
C ALA A 401 30.90 -3.56 -24.29
N PRO A 402 30.54 -2.59 -25.15
CA PRO A 402 31.05 -2.57 -26.52
C PRO A 402 32.59 -2.64 -26.47
N ALA A 403 33.18 -3.58 -27.21
CA ALA A 403 34.62 -3.67 -27.35
C ALA A 403 35.14 -2.28 -27.72
N THR A 404 35.98 -1.70 -26.85
CA THR A 404 36.68 -0.45 -27.12
C THR A 404 37.63 -0.73 -28.28
N GLY A 405 37.16 -0.49 -29.50
CA GLY A 405 37.97 -0.53 -30.71
C GLY A 405 38.66 0.81 -30.90
N GLN A 406 39.86 0.95 -30.35
CA GLN A 406 41.09 1.34 -31.04
C GLN A 406 42.28 1.21 -30.09
#